data_AF-A0A8J8VZA1-F1
#
_entry.id   AF-A0A8J8VZA1-F1
#
_cell.length_a   1.000
_cell.length_b   1.000
_cell.length_c   1.000
_cell.angle_alpha   90.00
_cell.angle_beta   90.00
_cell.angle_gamma   90.00
#
_symmetry.space_group_name_H-M   'P 1'
#
loop_
_entity.id
_entity.type
_entity.pdbx_description
1 polymer ?
#
loop_
_entity_poly.entity_id
_entity_poly.type
_entity_poly.pdbx_seq_one_letter_code
_entity_poly.pdbx_strand_id
1 'polypeptide(L)'
;MSQPKDTGRENLGPGPLTPPERGAQVPRSKPHDYAASDPEFVPGFSFLRVEQARRMAKDEDRTRLINSITDDIVATVIKIRSYFKTGVLSDDNIYQLDTVLQTIGHNNLKAQERLERKLRRLERKHCRLQQEYVRLARGMDAMGTKYTARLASLEHRTNTLRNRLDWLETGGQLHESRSRRKTALPQTLEKKESPELMAIKIEATEGTEGEGEISE
;
A
#
# COMPACT_ATOMS: atom_id res chain seq x y z
N MET A 1 -17.88 40.56 8.52
CA MET A 1 -16.44 40.36 8.72
C MET A 1 -16.25 39.17 9.63
N SER A 2 -15.96 38.00 9.05
CA SER A 2 -15.62 36.78 9.78
C SER A 2 -14.46 36.13 9.04
N GLN A 3 -13.29 36.06 9.69
CA GLN A 3 -12.16 35.29 9.20
C GLN A 3 -12.36 33.81 9.54
N PRO A 4 -12.12 32.88 8.61
CA PRO A 4 -11.93 31.48 8.97
C PRO A 4 -10.50 31.25 9.45
N LYS A 5 -10.40 30.54 10.58
CA LYS A 5 -9.14 30.06 11.17
C LYS A 5 -8.50 29.01 10.25
N ASP A 6 -7.26 29.28 9.87
CA ASP A 6 -6.31 28.28 9.37
C ASP A 6 -5.96 27.30 10.49
N THR A 7 -6.23 26.01 10.28
CA THR A 7 -5.67 24.93 11.10
C THR A 7 -4.78 24.06 10.23
N GLY A 8 -3.47 24.27 10.40
CA GLY A 8 -2.41 23.27 10.39
C GLY A 8 -2.58 22.06 9.48
N ARG A 9 -2.16 22.20 8.23
CA ARG A 9 -1.85 21.09 7.35
C ARG A 9 -0.42 20.62 7.66
N GLU A 10 -0.29 19.65 8.55
CA GLU A 10 1.01 19.02 8.83
C GLU A 10 1.43 18.16 7.64
N ASN A 11 2.58 18.54 7.08
CA ASN A 11 3.33 17.80 6.08
C ASN A 11 3.84 16.48 6.66
N LEU A 12 3.24 15.36 6.26
CA LEU A 12 3.87 14.04 6.39
C LEU A 12 4.49 13.68 5.06
N GLY A 13 5.75 14.08 4.88
CA GLY A 13 6.61 13.57 3.82
C GLY A 13 6.98 12.10 4.05
N PRO A 14 7.48 11.40 3.01
CA PRO A 14 7.89 10.00 3.10
C PRO A 14 9.17 9.89 3.95
N GLY A 15 9.06 9.22 5.10
CA GLY A 15 10.19 8.94 5.97
C GLY A 15 11.21 7.99 5.31
N PRO A 16 12.51 8.11 5.64
CA PRO A 16 13.57 7.29 5.08
C PRO A 16 13.47 5.83 5.56
N LEU A 17 13.66 4.90 4.63
CA LEU A 17 13.77 3.47 4.88
C LEU A 17 15.04 3.18 5.69
N THR A 18 14.91 2.98 6.99
CA THR A 18 15.97 2.40 7.81
C THR A 18 16.08 0.89 7.54
N PRO A 19 17.29 0.33 7.36
CA PRO A 19 17.50 -1.10 7.18
C PRO A 19 17.03 -1.88 8.41
N PRO A 20 16.50 -3.11 8.26
CA PRO A 20 16.13 -3.95 9.40
C PRO A 20 17.39 -4.30 10.22
N GLU A 21 17.37 -3.84 11.47
CA GLU A 21 18.39 -4.07 12.47
C GLU A 21 18.56 -5.57 12.71
N ARG A 22 19.74 -6.06 12.36
CA ARG A 22 20.13 -7.46 12.51
C ARG A 22 20.48 -7.70 13.97
N GLY A 23 19.58 -8.37 14.71
CA GLY A 23 19.97 -9.23 15.84
C GLY A 23 19.62 -8.76 17.25
N ALA A 24 18.33 -8.73 17.60
CA ALA A 24 17.93 -9.06 18.97
C ALA A 24 17.67 -10.56 19.02
N GLN A 25 18.68 -11.36 19.40
CA GLN A 25 18.45 -12.75 19.77
C GLN A 25 17.51 -12.74 20.97
N VAL A 26 16.27 -13.16 20.75
CA VAL A 26 15.34 -13.51 21.84
C VAL A 26 16.11 -14.45 22.77
N PRO A 27 16.15 -14.19 24.09
CA PRO A 27 16.78 -15.11 25.03
C PRO A 27 16.12 -16.47 24.81
N ARG A 28 16.89 -17.42 24.28
CA ARG A 28 16.47 -18.82 24.27
C ARG A 28 16.32 -19.20 25.73
N SER A 29 15.10 -19.11 26.25
CA SER A 29 14.74 -19.69 27.52
C SER A 29 15.22 -21.13 27.45
N LYS A 30 16.19 -21.47 28.30
CA LYS A 30 16.62 -22.85 28.49
C LYS A 30 15.34 -23.67 28.67
N PRO A 31 15.23 -24.87 28.04
CA PRO A 31 14.08 -25.73 28.28
C PRO A 31 13.98 -25.88 29.80
N HIS A 32 12.90 -25.32 30.36
CA HIS A 32 12.69 -25.33 31.78
C HIS A 32 12.38 -26.78 32.14
N ASP A 33 13.29 -27.45 32.82
CA ASP A 33 13.17 -28.82 33.33
C ASP A 33 12.07 -28.96 34.42
N TYR A 34 11.00 -28.16 34.38
CA TYR A 34 9.92 -28.18 35.38
C TYR A 34 8.93 -29.33 35.17
N ALA A 35 8.76 -29.85 33.95
CA ALA A 35 7.68 -30.79 33.67
C ALA A 35 7.94 -32.24 34.09
N ALA A 36 9.18 -32.58 34.49
CA ALA A 36 9.51 -33.96 34.81
C ALA A 36 9.22 -34.37 36.27
N SER A 37 9.14 -33.41 37.19
CA SER A 37 9.15 -33.65 38.63
C SER A 37 7.93 -33.12 39.37
N ASP A 38 6.92 -32.59 38.69
CA ASP A 38 5.70 -32.11 39.34
C ASP A 38 4.83 -33.29 39.81
N PRO A 39 4.69 -33.52 41.12
CA PRO A 39 3.86 -34.61 41.66
C PRO A 39 2.37 -34.43 41.39
N GLU A 40 1.93 -33.25 40.91
CA GLU A 40 0.53 -32.99 40.55
C GLU A 40 0.19 -33.32 39.08
N PHE A 41 1.13 -33.88 38.31
CA PHE A 41 0.84 -34.31 36.93
C PHE A 41 -0.17 -35.48 36.93
N VAL A 42 -1.45 -35.16 36.80
CA VAL A 42 -2.54 -36.13 36.65
C VAL A 42 -2.78 -36.39 35.15
N PRO A 43 -2.54 -37.62 34.65
CA PRO A 43 -2.87 -38.00 33.28
C PRO A 43 -4.37 -37.77 32.99
N GLY A 44 -4.68 -37.02 31.93
CA GLY A 44 -6.07 -36.68 31.54
C GLY A 44 -6.39 -35.18 31.49
N PHE A 45 -5.53 -34.32 32.06
CA PHE A 45 -5.74 -32.86 32.07
C PHE A 45 -5.47 -32.15 30.74
N SER A 46 -4.63 -32.72 29.86
CA SER A 46 -4.24 -32.07 28.59
C SER A 46 -5.44 -31.85 27.67
N PHE A 47 -6.40 -32.78 27.61
CA PHE A 47 -7.64 -32.60 26.84
C PHE A 47 -8.50 -31.44 27.39
N LEU A 48 -8.68 -31.36 28.71
CA LEU A 48 -9.42 -30.28 29.36
C LEU A 48 -8.76 -28.92 29.14
N ARG A 49 -7.42 -28.86 29.17
CA ARG A 49 -6.65 -27.65 28.90
C ARG A 49 -6.77 -27.20 27.44
N VAL A 50 -6.82 -28.13 26.49
CA VAL A 50 -7.09 -27.80 25.07
C VAL A 50 -8.51 -27.24 24.89
N GLU A 51 -9.50 -27.83 25.54
CA GLU A 51 -10.89 -27.31 25.51
C GLU A 51 -11.02 -25.95 26.20
N GLN A 52 -10.29 -25.73 27.29
CA GLN A 52 -10.20 -24.43 27.93
C GLN A 52 -9.61 -23.39 26.97
N ALA A 53 -8.51 -23.73 26.27
CA ALA A 53 -7.87 -22.84 25.30
C ALA A 53 -8.85 -22.33 24.22
N ARG A 54 -9.78 -23.17 23.76
CA ARG A 54 -10.83 -22.77 22.79
C ARG A 54 -11.79 -21.71 23.33
N ARG A 55 -12.00 -21.66 24.64
CA ARG A 55 -12.92 -20.74 25.31
C ARG A 55 -12.22 -19.45 25.79
N MET A 56 -10.90 -19.34 25.62
CA MET A 56 -10.15 -18.16 26.03
C MET A 56 -10.35 -17.00 25.05
N ALA A 57 -10.77 -15.85 25.58
CA ALA A 57 -10.98 -14.64 24.80
C ALA A 57 -9.67 -14.00 24.31
N LYS A 58 -8.58 -14.11 25.08
CA LYS A 58 -7.27 -13.54 24.75
C LYS A 58 -6.41 -14.54 23.97
N ASP A 59 -5.93 -14.11 22.81
CA ASP A 59 -5.07 -14.92 21.94
C ASP A 59 -3.68 -15.19 22.57
N GLU A 60 -3.15 -14.23 23.32
CA GLU A 60 -1.84 -14.38 23.99
C GLU A 60 -1.87 -15.50 25.04
N ASP A 61 -2.88 -15.49 25.91
CA ASP A 61 -3.03 -16.50 26.96
C ASP A 61 -3.33 -17.88 26.35
N ARG A 62 -4.10 -17.92 25.26
CA ARG A 62 -4.35 -19.15 24.49
C ARG A 62 -3.05 -19.72 23.94
N THR A 63 -2.23 -18.88 23.33
CA THR A 63 -0.92 -19.28 22.78
C THR A 63 -0.01 -19.81 23.87
N ARG A 64 0.08 -19.12 25.02
CA ARG A 64 0.86 -19.58 26.18
C ARG A 64 0.41 -20.95 26.69
N LEU A 65 -0.90 -21.15 26.81
CA LEU A 65 -1.47 -22.43 27.24
C LEU A 65 -1.17 -23.56 26.25
N ILE A 66 -1.33 -23.32 24.94
CA ILE A 66 -1.02 -24.29 23.90
C ILE A 66 0.48 -24.65 23.91
N ASN A 67 1.36 -23.66 24.10
CA ASN A 67 2.80 -23.90 24.20
C ASN A 67 3.13 -24.79 25.41
N SER A 68 2.55 -24.50 26.59
CA SER A 68 2.76 -25.36 27.77
C SER A 68 2.26 -26.79 27.56
N ILE A 69 1.10 -27.00 26.92
CA ILE A 69 0.62 -28.35 26.58
C ILE A 69 1.59 -29.04 25.62
N THR A 70 2.17 -28.29 24.68
CA THR A 70 3.16 -28.80 23.74
C THR A 70 4.43 -29.25 24.47
N ASP A 71 4.91 -28.45 25.42
CA ASP A 71 6.07 -28.78 26.25
C ASP A 71 5.82 -30.06 27.07
N ASP A 72 4.62 -30.23 27.64
CA ASP A 72 4.24 -31.45 28.35
C ASP A 72 4.24 -32.69 27.43
N ILE A 73 3.74 -32.55 26.20
CA ILE A 73 3.78 -33.62 25.19
C ILE A 73 5.24 -33.98 24.85
N VAL A 74 6.10 -32.98 24.65
CA VAL A 74 7.53 -33.22 24.38
C VAL A 74 8.20 -33.93 25.55
N ALA A 75 7.96 -33.48 26.78
CA ALA A 75 8.53 -34.08 27.98
C ALA A 75 8.08 -35.54 28.16
N THR A 76 6.80 -35.84 27.91
CA THR A 76 6.28 -37.22 27.97
C THR A 76 6.93 -38.13 26.92
N VAL A 77 7.09 -37.67 25.68
CA VAL A 77 7.79 -38.43 24.63
C VAL A 77 9.25 -38.72 25.00
N ILE A 78 9.95 -37.74 25.60
CA ILE A 78 11.33 -37.94 26.10
C ILE A 78 11.37 -38.99 27.22
N LYS A 79 10.44 -38.93 28.17
CA LYS A 79 10.35 -39.92 29.27
C LYS A 79 10.06 -41.33 28.76
N ILE A 80 9.13 -41.49 27.82
CA ILE A 80 8.86 -42.78 27.16
C ILE A 80 10.14 -43.34 26.54
N ARG A 81 10.88 -42.52 25.79
CA ARG A 81 12.16 -42.93 25.19
C ARG A 81 13.17 -43.37 26.26
N SER A 82 13.17 -42.72 27.43
CA SER A 82 14.02 -43.15 28.56
C SER A 82 13.58 -44.52 29.09
N TYR A 83 12.29 -44.75 29.31
CA TYR A 83 11.76 -46.03 29.80
C TYR A 83 11.99 -47.18 28.83
N PHE A 84 12.01 -46.89 27.52
CA PHE A 84 12.43 -47.86 26.52
C PHE A 84 13.89 -48.27 26.69
N LYS A 85 14.80 -47.30 26.84
CA LYS A 85 16.23 -47.58 27.02
C LYS A 85 16.52 -48.38 28.29
N THR A 86 15.72 -48.21 29.33
CA THR A 86 15.85 -48.97 30.58
C THR A 86 15.18 -50.35 30.52
N GLY A 87 14.56 -50.72 29.39
CA GLY A 87 13.88 -52.01 29.20
C GLY A 87 12.54 -52.13 29.94
N VAL A 88 11.96 -51.02 30.40
CA VAL A 88 10.68 -51.00 31.13
C VAL A 88 9.49 -51.07 30.16
N LEU A 89 9.64 -50.52 28.95
CA LEU A 89 8.64 -50.61 27.89
C LEU A 89 9.02 -51.71 26.89
N SER A 90 8.05 -52.53 26.50
CA SER A 90 8.20 -53.52 25.43
C SER A 90 8.25 -52.86 24.05
N ASP A 91 8.81 -53.57 23.07
CA ASP A 91 8.87 -53.13 21.67
C ASP A 91 7.46 -52.88 21.09
N ASP A 92 6.46 -53.67 21.48
CA ASP A 92 5.07 -53.49 21.05
C ASP A 92 4.51 -52.12 21.48
N ASN A 93 4.84 -51.66 22.68
CA ASN A 93 4.41 -50.33 23.17
C ASN A 93 5.05 -49.21 22.35
N ILE A 94 6.31 -49.39 21.93
CA ILE A 94 7.02 -48.43 21.08
C ILE A 94 6.45 -48.43 19.67
N TYR A 95 6.10 -49.58 19.12
CA TYR A 95 5.47 -49.68 17.80
C TYR A 95 4.13 -48.94 17.74
N GLN A 96 3.29 -49.09 18.77
CA GLN A 96 2.02 -48.35 18.86
C GLN A 96 2.25 -46.84 18.91
N LEU A 97 3.24 -46.38 19.68
CA LEU A 97 3.58 -44.96 19.76
C LEU A 97 4.13 -44.43 18.43
N ASP A 98 4.96 -45.19 17.74
CA ASP A 98 5.48 -44.81 16.42
C ASP A 98 4.33 -44.66 15.41
N THR A 99 3.36 -45.58 15.43
CA THR A 99 2.14 -45.50 14.60
C THR A 99 1.33 -44.23 14.88
N VAL A 100 1.17 -43.86 16.14
CA VAL A 100 0.48 -42.62 16.54
C VAL A 100 1.26 -41.39 16.06
N LEU A 101 2.57 -41.36 16.27
CA LEU A 101 3.44 -40.25 15.85
C LEU A 101 3.44 -40.08 14.33
N GLN A 102 3.51 -41.17 13.56
CA GLN A 102 3.39 -41.15 12.10
C GLN A 102 2.04 -40.57 11.65
N THR A 103 0.95 -40.99 12.31
CA THR A 103 -0.40 -40.48 12.01
C THR A 103 -0.51 -38.98 12.29
N ILE A 104 0.03 -38.51 13.42
CA ILE A 104 0.10 -37.08 13.77
C ILE A 104 0.93 -36.33 12.72
N GLY A 105 2.09 -36.87 12.33
CA GLY A 105 2.97 -36.28 11.31
C GLY A 105 2.27 -36.11 9.97
N HIS A 106 1.57 -37.14 9.49
CA HIS A 106 0.82 -37.09 8.24
C HIS A 106 -0.33 -36.07 8.26
N ASN A 107 -1.06 -36.01 9.38
CA ASN A 107 -2.14 -35.04 9.54
C ASN A 107 -1.61 -33.59 9.58
N ASN A 108 -0.47 -33.36 10.25
CA ASN A 108 0.19 -32.06 10.28
C ASN A 108 0.65 -31.63 8.88
N LEU A 109 1.24 -32.53 8.10
CA LEU A 109 1.65 -32.23 6.73
C LEU A 109 0.45 -31.84 5.86
N LYS A 110 -0.66 -32.58 5.93
CA LYS A 110 -1.91 -32.24 5.22
C LYS A 110 -2.49 -30.89 5.66
N ALA A 111 -2.43 -30.60 6.96
CA ALA A 111 -2.90 -29.32 7.50
C ALA A 111 -2.03 -28.16 6.99
N GLN A 112 -0.71 -28.32 7.00
CA GLN A 112 0.24 -27.35 6.48
C GLN A 112 0.01 -27.07 5.01
N GLU A 113 -0.09 -28.09 4.16
CA GLU A 113 -0.39 -27.90 2.74
C GLU A 113 -1.70 -27.15 2.50
N ARG A 114 -2.73 -27.43 3.30
CA ARG A 114 -4.02 -26.74 3.21
C ARG A 114 -3.88 -25.27 3.60
N LEU A 115 -3.11 -24.96 4.64
CA LEU A 115 -2.81 -23.60 5.07
C LEU A 115 -2.00 -22.85 4.01
N GLU A 116 -0.96 -23.46 3.45
CA GLU A 116 -0.19 -22.86 2.35
C GLU A 116 -1.05 -22.60 1.12
N ARG A 117 -1.96 -23.53 0.76
CA ARG A 117 -2.93 -23.32 -0.32
C ARG A 117 -3.85 -22.14 -0.03
N LYS A 118 -4.29 -21.95 1.22
CA LYS A 118 -5.10 -20.78 1.62
C LYS A 118 -4.28 -19.49 1.57
N LEU A 119 -3.05 -19.51 2.07
CA LEU A 119 -2.13 -18.37 2.07
C LEU A 119 -1.89 -17.89 0.64
N ARG A 120 -1.49 -18.78 -0.27
CA ARG A 120 -1.33 -18.48 -1.71
C ARG A 120 -2.58 -17.89 -2.34
N ARG A 121 -3.78 -18.34 -1.94
CA ARG A 121 -5.05 -17.78 -2.45
C ARG A 121 -5.28 -16.36 -1.93
N LEU A 122 -4.99 -16.11 -0.66
CA LEU A 122 -5.13 -14.78 -0.05
C LEU A 122 -4.13 -13.79 -0.65
N GLU A 123 -2.88 -14.19 -0.85
CA GLU A 123 -1.87 -13.36 -1.51
C GLU A 123 -2.32 -12.95 -2.92
N ARG A 124 -2.81 -13.88 -3.73
CA ARG A 124 -3.35 -13.56 -5.07
C ARG A 124 -4.51 -12.58 -4.99
N LYS A 125 -5.42 -12.74 -4.02
CA LYS A 125 -6.54 -11.81 -3.82
C LYS A 125 -6.03 -10.43 -3.43
N HIS A 126 -5.05 -10.36 -2.53
CA HIS A 126 -4.44 -9.11 -2.10
C HIS A 126 -3.80 -8.39 -3.29
N CYS A 127 -3.00 -9.09 -4.12
CA CYS A 127 -2.40 -8.49 -5.32
C CYS A 127 -3.45 -7.96 -6.30
N ARG A 128 -4.54 -8.70 -6.52
CA ARG A 128 -5.65 -8.23 -7.38
C ARG A 128 -6.30 -6.97 -6.83
N LEU A 129 -6.61 -6.96 -5.53
CA LEU A 129 -7.23 -5.80 -4.89
C LEU A 129 -6.31 -4.57 -4.93
N GLN A 130 -5.01 -4.78 -4.76
CA GLN A 130 -4.01 -3.72 -4.89
C GLN A 130 -3.97 -3.15 -6.31
N GLN A 131 -4.04 -3.99 -7.34
CA GLN A 131 -4.11 -3.55 -8.74
C GLN A 131 -5.40 -2.76 -9.02
N GLU A 132 -6.54 -3.22 -8.50
CA GLU A 132 -7.83 -2.52 -8.62
C GLU A 132 -7.79 -1.16 -7.93
N TYR A 133 -7.20 -1.08 -6.73
CA TYR A 133 -7.01 0.17 -6.01
C TYR A 133 -6.15 1.16 -6.80
N VAL A 134 -5.01 0.72 -7.33
CA VAL A 134 -4.14 1.56 -8.16
C VAL A 134 -4.88 2.07 -9.41
N ARG A 135 -5.66 1.20 -10.06
CA ARG A 135 -6.48 1.60 -11.22
C ARG A 135 -7.51 2.65 -10.83
N LEU A 136 -8.18 2.47 -9.70
CA LEU A 136 -9.16 3.43 -9.19
C LEU A 136 -8.53 4.77 -8.85
N ALA A 137 -7.38 4.76 -8.15
CA ALA A 137 -6.63 5.97 -7.80
C ALA A 137 -6.25 6.77 -9.05
N ARG A 138 -5.70 6.11 -10.08
CA ARG A 138 -5.40 6.75 -11.37
C ARG A 138 -6.64 7.35 -12.04
N GLY A 139 -7.78 6.66 -11.95
CA GLY A 139 -9.07 7.17 -12.44
C GLY A 139 -9.51 8.43 -11.70
N MET A 140 -9.34 8.47 -10.37
CA MET A 140 -9.64 9.63 -9.55
C MET A 140 -8.72 10.81 -9.86
N ASP A 141 -7.42 10.59 -10.06
CA ASP A 141 -6.47 11.64 -10.44
C ASP A 141 -6.82 12.25 -11.81
N ALA A 142 -7.16 11.39 -12.78
CA ALA A 142 -7.61 11.82 -14.10
C ALA A 142 -8.93 12.61 -14.06
N MET A 143 -9.83 12.28 -13.13
CA MET A 143 -11.04 13.09 -12.90
C MET A 143 -10.70 14.41 -12.21
N GLY A 144 -9.85 14.38 -11.18
CA GLY A 144 -9.41 15.56 -10.44
C GLY A 144 -8.79 16.61 -11.35
N THR A 145 -7.88 16.20 -12.22
CA THR A 145 -7.26 17.07 -13.24
C THR A 145 -8.28 17.68 -14.22
N LYS A 146 -9.30 16.92 -14.64
CA LYS A 146 -10.39 17.45 -15.48
C LYS A 146 -11.23 18.49 -14.73
N TYR A 147 -11.52 18.24 -13.44
CA TYR A 147 -12.29 19.18 -12.62
C TYR A 147 -11.50 20.47 -12.36
N THR A 148 -10.21 20.39 -12.04
CA THR A 148 -9.38 21.58 -11.83
C THR A 148 -9.26 22.41 -13.11
N ALA A 149 -9.09 21.78 -14.27
CA ALA A 149 -9.08 22.48 -15.56
C ALA A 149 -10.43 23.19 -15.86
N ARG A 150 -11.56 22.53 -15.56
CA ARG A 150 -12.89 23.14 -15.71
C ARG A 150 -13.09 24.34 -14.76
N LEU A 151 -12.65 24.22 -13.51
CA LEU A 151 -12.71 25.31 -12.54
C LEU A 151 -11.88 26.50 -12.99
N ALA A 152 -10.64 26.28 -13.45
CA ALA A 152 -9.79 27.34 -13.98
C ALA A 152 -10.41 28.05 -15.20
N SER A 153 -11.07 27.29 -16.10
CA SER A 153 -11.78 27.87 -17.24
C SER A 153 -12.99 28.72 -16.82
N LEU A 154 -13.76 28.24 -15.85
CA LEU A 154 -14.88 28.98 -15.27
C LEU A 154 -14.40 30.26 -14.58
N GLU A 155 -13.35 30.17 -13.77
CA GLU A 155 -12.74 31.31 -13.09
C GLU A 155 -12.26 32.38 -14.09
N HIS A 156 -11.56 31.96 -15.15
CA HIS A 156 -11.13 32.87 -16.21
C HIS A 156 -12.31 33.58 -16.89
N ARG A 157 -13.39 32.86 -17.20
CA ARG A 157 -14.62 33.45 -17.77
C ARG A 157 -15.26 34.45 -16.81
N THR A 158 -15.37 34.11 -15.52
CA THR A 158 -15.93 35.02 -14.52
C THR A 158 -15.10 36.29 -14.35
N ASN A 159 -13.77 36.18 -14.36
CA ASN A 159 -12.87 37.32 -14.29
C ASN A 159 -12.96 38.19 -15.55
N THR A 160 -13.08 37.58 -16.73
CA THR A 160 -13.27 38.31 -17.99
C THR A 160 -14.58 39.10 -17.98
N LEU A 161 -15.67 38.48 -17.51
CA LEU A 161 -16.96 39.15 -17.37
C LEU A 161 -16.92 40.28 -16.33
N ARG A 162 -16.27 40.07 -15.18
CA ARG A 162 -16.06 41.10 -14.16
C ARG A 162 -15.28 42.29 -14.73
N ASN A 163 -14.14 42.04 -15.39
CA ASN A 163 -13.35 43.11 -16.01
C ASN A 163 -14.14 43.89 -17.07
N ARG A 164 -14.98 43.20 -17.85
CA ARG A 164 -15.85 43.84 -18.85
C ARG A 164 -16.93 44.70 -18.20
N LEU A 165 -17.49 44.24 -17.08
CA LEU A 165 -18.46 44.99 -16.29
C LEU A 165 -17.81 46.23 -15.67
N ASP A 166 -16.65 46.10 -15.05
CA ASP A 166 -15.87 47.22 -14.50
C ASP A 166 -15.51 48.26 -15.60
N TRP A 167 -15.15 47.79 -16.80
CA TRP A 167 -14.89 48.67 -17.96
C TRP A 167 -16.13 49.45 -18.42
N LEU A 168 -17.31 48.82 -18.37
CA LEU A 168 -18.58 49.48 -18.68
C LEU A 168 -18.96 50.49 -17.58
N GLU A 169 -18.79 50.13 -16.31
CA GLU A 169 -19.10 51.00 -15.17
C GLU A 169 -18.19 52.25 -15.12
N THR A 170 -16.93 52.11 -15.52
CA THR A 170 -15.96 53.23 -15.59
C THR A 170 -16.10 54.10 -16.86
N GLY A 171 -17.10 53.84 -17.72
CA GLY A 171 -17.41 54.68 -18.88
C GLY A 171 -16.56 54.43 -20.13
N GLY A 172 -16.01 53.22 -20.28
CA GLY A 172 -15.05 52.87 -21.34
C GLY A 172 -15.49 53.18 -22.78
N GLN A 173 -16.79 53.09 -23.11
CA GLN A 173 -17.30 53.42 -24.46
C GLN A 173 -17.14 54.91 -24.84
N LEU A 174 -17.21 55.82 -23.87
CA LEU A 174 -17.04 57.26 -24.08
C LEU A 174 -15.56 57.63 -24.25
N HIS A 175 -14.65 56.90 -23.62
CA HIS A 175 -13.21 57.14 -23.70
C HIS A 175 -12.60 56.69 -25.03
N GLU A 176 -13.04 55.54 -25.55
CA GLU A 176 -12.54 54.98 -26.82
C GLU A 176 -12.99 55.82 -28.04
N SER A 177 -14.21 56.34 -27.98
CA SER A 177 -14.76 57.28 -28.97
C SER A 177 -14.05 58.64 -28.97
N ARG A 178 -13.52 59.10 -27.82
CA ARG A 178 -12.73 60.33 -27.72
C ARG A 178 -11.28 60.14 -28.17
N SER A 179 -10.69 58.95 -27.96
CA SER A 179 -9.32 58.65 -28.39
C SER A 179 -9.20 58.58 -29.92
N ARG A 180 -10.15 57.93 -30.60
CA ARG A 180 -10.18 57.86 -32.08
C ARG A 180 -10.38 59.21 -32.76
N ARG A 181 -11.00 60.20 -32.10
CA ARG A 181 -11.12 61.57 -32.64
C ARG A 181 -9.81 62.38 -32.53
N LYS A 182 -8.85 61.97 -31.71
CA LYS A 182 -7.54 62.66 -31.61
C LYS A 182 -6.52 62.16 -32.64
N THR A 183 -6.69 60.96 -33.20
CA THR A 183 -5.77 60.40 -34.21
C THR A 183 -6.25 60.58 -35.65
N ALA A 184 -7.42 61.18 -35.88
CA ALA A 184 -7.98 61.44 -37.21
C ALA A 184 -7.77 62.90 -37.68
N LEU A 185 -6.59 63.46 -37.40
CA LEU A 185 -6.15 64.72 -37.99
C LEU A 185 -5.14 64.37 -39.10
N PRO A 186 -5.49 64.56 -40.39
CA PRO A 186 -4.62 64.19 -41.49
C PRO A 186 -3.44 65.15 -41.55
N GLN A 187 -2.24 64.66 -41.22
CA GLN A 187 -1.01 65.30 -41.67
C GLN A 187 -0.93 65.15 -43.18
N THR A 188 -1.06 66.28 -43.83
CA THR A 188 -0.79 66.51 -45.24
C THR A 188 0.72 66.51 -45.48
N LEU A 189 1.13 65.99 -46.65
CA LEU A 189 2.45 66.12 -47.30
C LEU A 189 3.58 65.37 -46.55
N GLU A 190 4.30 64.42 -47.15
CA GLU A 190 5.06 64.57 -48.39
C GLU A 190 5.21 63.26 -49.20
N LYS A 191 5.26 63.45 -50.52
CA LYS A 191 5.86 62.54 -51.50
C LYS A 191 7.37 62.42 -51.24
N LYS A 192 7.91 61.20 -51.35
CA LYS A 192 9.07 60.83 -52.20
C LYS A 192 9.40 59.36 -51.99
N GLU A 193 9.17 58.56 -53.03
CA GLU A 193 10.22 57.90 -53.83
C GLU A 193 10.72 56.59 -53.19
N SER A 194 10.20 55.49 -53.75
CA SER A 194 10.83 54.16 -53.79
C SER A 194 12.27 54.26 -54.37
N PRO A 195 13.18 53.27 -54.25
CA PRO A 195 12.92 51.87 -54.62
C PRO A 195 13.77 50.78 -53.91
N GLU A 196 13.67 49.55 -54.44
CA GLU A 196 14.61 48.42 -54.38
C GLU A 196 14.59 47.54 -53.12
N LEU A 197 14.07 46.31 -53.21
CA LEU A 197 14.68 45.05 -53.72
C LEU A 197 15.52 44.33 -52.65
N MET A 198 15.65 43.01 -52.86
CA MET A 198 16.33 41.99 -52.04
C MET A 198 15.39 41.36 -50.99
N ALA A 199 14.81 40.19 -51.28
CA ALA A 199 15.38 38.86 -51.00
C ALA A 199 15.20 38.52 -49.50
N ILE A 200 14.74 37.34 -49.10
CA ILE A 200 15.38 36.05 -49.31
C ILE A 200 14.35 34.95 -49.05
N LYS A 201 14.41 33.97 -49.95
CA LYS A 201 13.87 32.62 -49.93
C LYS A 201 14.45 31.81 -48.76
N ILE A 202 13.62 31.21 -47.89
CA ILE A 202 14.01 30.01 -47.13
C ILE A 202 12.86 29.00 -47.18
N GLU A 203 13.13 27.94 -47.92
CA GLU A 203 12.45 26.64 -47.96
C GLU A 203 12.83 25.80 -46.73
N ALA A 204 12.09 24.69 -46.56
CA ALA A 204 12.43 23.49 -45.77
C ALA A 204 12.01 23.54 -44.28
N THR A 205 11.45 22.48 -43.68
CA THR A 205 11.55 21.04 -43.97
C THR A 205 10.29 20.28 -43.53
N GLU A 206 9.77 19.45 -44.43
CA GLU A 206 9.02 18.25 -44.12
C GLU A 206 9.92 17.18 -43.47
N GLY A 207 9.29 16.26 -42.74
CA GLY A 207 9.80 14.90 -42.52
C GLY A 207 10.50 14.67 -41.18
N THR A 208 9.92 13.82 -40.33
CA THR A 208 10.48 12.47 -40.15
C THR A 208 9.43 11.54 -39.53
N GLU A 209 9.07 10.53 -40.29
CA GLU A 209 8.48 9.28 -39.83
C GLU A 209 9.49 8.57 -38.93
N GLY A 210 9.01 7.98 -37.85
CA GLY A 210 9.78 7.09 -36.99
C GLY A 210 9.02 5.79 -36.84
N GLU A 211 9.12 4.95 -37.88
CA GLU A 211 8.95 3.51 -37.74
C GLU A 211 10.06 2.97 -36.84
N GLY A 212 9.70 2.08 -35.91
CA GLY A 212 10.62 1.40 -35.01
C GLY A 212 10.16 -0.04 -34.83
N GLU A 213 10.79 -0.92 -35.60
CA GLU A 213 10.86 -2.38 -35.53
C GLU A 213 10.90 -2.92 -34.09
N ILE A 214 10.14 -3.97 -33.76
CA ILE A 214 10.53 -5.40 -33.83
C ILE A 214 11.92 -5.67 -33.24
N SER A 215 11.95 -6.35 -32.09
CA SER A 215 13.00 -7.29 -31.72
C SER A 215 12.43 -8.33 -30.77
N GLU A 216 12.52 -9.58 -31.25
CA GLU A 216 12.56 -10.92 -30.60
C GLU A 216 12.01 -11.13 -29.19
#